data_AF-M7AXI7-F1
#
_entry.id   AF-M7AXI7-F1
#
_cell.length_a   1.000
_cell.length_b   1.000
_cell.length_c   1.000
_cell.angle_alpha   90.00
_cell.angle_beta   90.00
_cell.angle_gamma   90.00
#
_symmetry.space_group_name_H-M   'P 1'
#
loop_
_entity.id
_entity.type
_entity.pdbx_description
1 polymer ?
#
loop_
_entity_poly.entity_id
_entity_poly.type
_entity_poly.pdbx_seq_one_letter_code
_entity_poly.pdbx_strand_id
1 'polypeptide(L)'
;MPGDMGEEQIRNQTCEKGQNTLNEAGSWGLVATHLNVQVGECIKVKGKILPEAKGFAVNVGKDRSNLVLHFNPRFDSHGDVNVIVCNSMEDGMWGTEERETDFPFQQGDKTEICISFDTAELMVKVAGDKEIVFPNRLGLQNIEYLSVEGDFAIKAIKFS
;
A
#
# COMPACT_ATOMS: atom_id res chain seq x y z
N MET A 1 44.79 -4.03 -4.99
CA MET A 1 44.08 -3.47 -3.82
C MET A 1 44.14 -1.95 -3.88
N PRO A 2 43.19 -1.19 -3.30
CA PRO A 2 41.80 -1.48 -2.95
C PRO A 2 40.87 -0.36 -3.54
N GLY A 3 39.55 -0.33 -3.39
CA GLY A 3 38.72 -1.02 -2.43
C GLY A 3 37.30 -1.23 -2.93
N ASP A 4 36.88 -2.46 -2.70
CA ASP A 4 35.56 -2.81 -2.20
C ASP A 4 35.02 -1.71 -1.26
N MET A 5 33.84 -1.18 -1.57
CA MET A 5 33.10 -0.32 -0.65
C MET A 5 31.67 -0.84 -0.56
N GLY A 6 31.45 -1.66 0.45
CA GLY A 6 30.33 -1.46 1.36
C GLY A 6 29.13 -2.37 1.16
N GLU A 7 29.27 -3.62 1.62
CA GLU A 7 28.22 -4.22 2.44
C GLU A 7 27.97 -3.32 3.68
N GLU A 8 26.79 -2.70 3.75
CA GLU A 8 26.05 -2.26 4.96
C GLU A 8 24.97 -1.28 4.47
N GLN A 9 23.69 -1.60 4.49
CA GLN A 9 22.93 -1.58 5.74
C GLN A 9 21.62 -2.39 5.56
N ILE A 10 21.67 -3.70 5.82
CA ILE A 10 20.46 -4.51 5.97
C ILE A 10 19.78 -4.06 7.27
N ARG A 11 18.75 -3.22 7.16
CA ARG A 11 17.89 -2.89 8.30
C ARG A 11 16.74 -3.87 8.34
N ASN A 12 16.83 -4.82 9.27
CA ASN A 12 15.67 -5.54 9.77
C ASN A 12 14.61 -4.53 10.22
N GLN A 13 13.50 -4.41 9.49
CA GLN A 13 12.32 -3.70 9.99
C GLN A 13 11.48 -4.71 10.76
N THR A 14 11.59 -4.66 12.08
CA THR A 14 10.86 -5.52 13.00
C THR A 14 9.37 -5.20 12.94
N CYS A 15 8.55 -6.19 12.57
CA CYS A 15 7.11 -6.14 12.82
C CYS A 15 6.82 -6.79 14.17
N GLU A 16 6.43 -6.00 15.16
CA GLU A 16 5.99 -6.51 16.47
C GLU A 16 4.54 -7.00 16.37
N LYS A 17 4.35 -8.20 15.81
CA LYS A 17 3.30 -9.19 16.12
C LYS A 17 3.62 -10.43 15.26
N GLY A 18 3.53 -11.60 15.88
CA GLY A 18 4.20 -12.84 15.48
C GLY A 18 4.07 -13.25 14.00
N GLN A 19 5.16 -13.83 13.48
CA GLN A 19 5.28 -14.59 12.23
C GLN A 19 5.01 -13.88 10.89
N ASN A 20 5.04 -12.54 10.83
CA ASN A 20 5.01 -11.84 9.55
C ASN A 20 6.34 -12.03 8.80
N THR A 21 6.29 -12.58 7.57
CA THR A 21 7.46 -12.69 6.69
C THR A 21 7.49 -11.50 5.73
N LEU A 22 8.58 -10.72 5.79
CA LEU A 22 8.90 -9.69 4.80
C LEU A 22 9.83 -10.32 3.77
N ASN A 23 9.37 -10.45 2.52
CA ASN A 23 10.21 -10.89 1.43
C ASN A 23 10.53 -9.69 0.53
N GLU A 24 11.80 -9.33 0.44
CA GLU A 24 12.28 -8.42 -0.61
C GLU A 24 12.37 -9.21 -1.92
N ALA A 25 11.42 -8.97 -2.84
CA ALA A 25 11.60 -9.37 -4.22
C ALA A 25 12.47 -8.31 -4.90
N GLY A 26 13.56 -8.74 -5.54
CA GLY A 26 14.52 -7.84 -6.16
C GLY A 26 13.86 -6.80 -7.08
N SER A 27 14.25 -5.54 -6.88
CA SER A 27 13.87 -4.37 -7.69
C SER A 27 12.36 -4.07 -7.72
N TRP A 28 11.91 -3.33 -6.69
CA TRP A 28 10.65 -2.55 -6.57
C TRP A 28 9.42 -3.27 -6.00
N GLY A 29 9.39 -3.40 -4.66
CA GLY A 29 8.15 -3.58 -3.91
C GLY A 29 8.36 -4.33 -2.59
N LEU A 30 7.46 -4.12 -1.63
CA LEU A 30 7.39 -4.92 -0.41
C LEU A 30 6.14 -5.78 -0.45
N VAL A 31 6.28 -7.02 -0.01
CA VAL A 31 5.15 -7.92 0.20
C VAL A 31 5.21 -8.45 1.63
N ALA A 32 4.10 -8.35 2.33
CA ALA A 32 3.88 -8.97 3.63
C ALA A 32 2.69 -9.92 3.53
N THR A 33 2.88 -11.16 4.00
CA THR A 33 1.85 -12.20 4.01
C THR A 33 1.68 -12.76 5.41
N HIS A 34 0.65 -13.59 5.60
CA HIS A 34 0.28 -14.15 6.91
C HIS A 34 -0.02 -13.06 7.95
N LEU A 35 -0.47 -11.89 7.47
CA LEU A 35 -0.98 -10.85 8.35
C LEU A 35 -2.28 -11.34 9.01
N ASN A 36 -2.63 -10.74 10.13
CA ASN A 36 -3.90 -11.02 10.80
C ASN A 36 -4.57 -9.73 11.27
N VAL A 37 -4.71 -8.78 10.35
CA VAL A 37 -5.29 -7.46 10.65
C VAL A 37 -6.80 -7.61 10.69
N GLN A 38 -7.41 -7.42 11.86
CA GLN A 38 -8.85 -7.57 12.08
C GLN A 38 -9.61 -6.30 11.70
N VAL A 39 -10.92 -6.44 11.49
CA VAL A 39 -11.85 -5.30 11.48
C VAL A 39 -11.60 -4.38 12.66
N GLY A 40 -11.55 -3.07 12.38
CA GLY A 40 -11.27 -2.02 13.36
C GLY A 40 -9.78 -1.73 13.60
N GLU A 41 -8.85 -2.57 13.12
CA GLU A 41 -7.42 -2.25 13.10
C GLU A 41 -7.06 -1.41 11.85
N CYS A 42 -5.95 -0.68 11.91
CA CYS A 42 -5.37 0.09 10.80
C CYS A 42 -3.99 -0.44 10.38
N ILE A 43 -3.79 -0.50 9.06
CA ILE A 43 -2.49 -0.68 8.41
C ILE A 43 -1.95 0.70 8.05
N LYS A 44 -0.82 1.10 8.66
CA LYS A 44 -0.14 2.36 8.38
C LYS A 44 1.11 2.12 7.54
N VAL A 45 1.14 2.69 6.34
CA VAL A 45 2.29 2.66 5.44
C VAL A 45 2.91 4.06 5.39
N LYS A 46 4.16 4.17 5.86
CA LYS A 46 4.94 5.41 5.77
C LYS A 46 6.04 5.24 4.75
N GLY A 47 6.23 6.25 3.91
CA GLY A 47 7.29 6.21 2.91
C GLY A 47 7.54 7.55 2.24
N LYS A 48 8.36 7.49 1.20
CA LYS A 48 8.69 8.62 0.34
C LYS A 48 8.25 8.28 -1.08
N ILE A 49 7.43 9.16 -1.67
CA ILE A 49 7.13 9.12 -3.09
C ILE A 49 8.39 9.53 -3.83
N LEU A 50 8.80 8.75 -4.82
CA LEU A 50 10.03 9.07 -5.53
C LEU A 50 9.89 10.37 -6.35
N PRO A 51 11.00 11.08 -6.58
CA PRO A 51 11.03 12.13 -7.60
C PRO A 51 10.58 11.55 -8.95
N GLU A 52 9.81 12.33 -9.72
CA GLU A 52 9.33 11.95 -11.06
C GLU A 52 8.40 10.71 -11.09
N ALA A 53 7.89 10.28 -9.93
CA ALA A 53 6.97 9.15 -9.81
C ALA A 53 5.80 9.23 -10.81
N LYS A 54 5.54 8.15 -11.55
CA LYS A 54 4.36 8.00 -12.40
C LYS A 54 3.16 7.50 -11.62
N GLY A 55 3.41 6.66 -10.62
CA GLY A 55 2.39 6.19 -9.70
C GLY A 55 2.93 5.13 -8.75
N PHE A 56 2.15 4.82 -7.73
CA PHE A 56 2.41 3.72 -6.81
C PHE A 56 1.10 3.09 -6.39
N ALA A 57 1.16 1.88 -5.83
CA ALA A 57 -0.02 1.24 -5.28
C ALA A 57 0.25 0.63 -3.90
N VAL A 58 -0.78 0.66 -3.07
CA VAL A 58 -0.89 -0.09 -1.82
C VAL A 58 -2.03 -1.07 -1.98
N ASN A 59 -1.71 -2.35 -1.92
CA ASN A 59 -2.64 -3.46 -2.12
C ASN A 59 -2.88 -4.15 -0.80
N VAL A 60 -4.13 -4.33 -0.40
CA VAL A 60 -4.50 -5.12 0.78
C VAL A 60 -5.59 -6.12 0.44
N GLY A 61 -5.52 -7.30 1.07
CA GLY A 61 -6.50 -8.34 0.83
C GLY A 61 -6.18 -9.65 1.52
N LYS A 62 -6.71 -10.74 0.97
CA LYS A 62 -6.44 -12.10 1.41
C LYS A 62 -5.13 -12.62 0.82
N ASP A 63 -4.91 -12.35 -0.46
CA ASP A 63 -3.72 -12.75 -1.20
C ASP A 63 -3.55 -11.85 -2.45
N ARG A 64 -2.51 -12.09 -3.25
CA ARG A 64 -2.19 -11.30 -4.45
C ARG A 64 -3.29 -11.27 -5.52
N SER A 65 -4.23 -12.20 -5.48
CA SER A 65 -5.31 -12.37 -6.46
C SER A 65 -6.68 -12.00 -5.88
N ASN A 66 -6.74 -11.70 -4.58
CA ASN A 66 -7.95 -11.37 -3.85
C ASN A 66 -7.70 -10.12 -3.01
N LEU A 67 -7.78 -8.96 -3.66
CA LEU A 67 -7.54 -7.64 -3.08
C LEU A 67 -8.88 -6.99 -2.73
N VAL A 68 -9.08 -6.73 -1.44
CA VAL A 68 -10.22 -5.93 -1.01
C VAL A 68 -10.04 -4.46 -1.40
N LEU A 69 -8.79 -4.00 -1.47
CA LEU A 69 -8.44 -2.67 -1.96
C LEU A 69 -7.09 -2.67 -2.68
N HIS A 70 -7.11 -2.15 -3.89
CA HIS A 70 -5.97 -1.64 -4.64
C HIS A 70 -6.07 -0.12 -4.63
N PHE A 71 -5.26 0.53 -3.80
CA PHE A 71 -5.19 1.97 -3.68
C PHE A 71 -4.03 2.50 -4.54
N ASN A 72 -4.33 3.19 -5.63
CA ASN A 72 -3.35 3.54 -6.65
C ASN A 72 -3.37 5.04 -7.02
N PRO A 73 -2.57 5.86 -6.32
CA PRO A 73 -2.28 7.23 -6.74
C PRO A 73 -1.48 7.25 -8.05
N ARG A 74 -2.06 7.84 -9.09
CA ARG A 74 -1.48 8.03 -10.43
C ARG A 74 -1.14 9.50 -10.61
N PHE A 75 0.15 9.82 -10.70
CA PHE A 75 0.62 11.17 -11.03
C PHE A 75 0.45 11.43 -12.53
N ASP A 76 0.86 10.46 -13.35
CA ASP A 76 0.79 10.48 -14.81
C ASP A 76 0.92 9.04 -15.29
N SER A 77 -0.18 8.29 -15.31
CA SER A 77 -0.19 6.87 -15.66
C SER A 77 -1.54 6.43 -16.20
N HIS A 78 -1.54 5.55 -17.21
CA HIS A 78 -2.75 5.01 -17.85
C HIS A 78 -3.74 6.05 -18.38
N GLY A 79 -3.26 7.26 -18.71
CA GLY A 79 -4.10 8.38 -19.16
C GLY A 79 -4.73 9.20 -18.04
N ASP A 80 -4.53 8.80 -16.78
CA ASP A 80 -4.91 9.58 -15.60
C ASP A 80 -3.75 10.49 -15.17
N VAL A 81 -4.06 11.74 -14.81
CA VAL A 81 -3.10 12.73 -14.29
C VAL A 81 -3.59 13.23 -12.95
N ASN A 82 -2.80 13.00 -11.89
CA ASN A 82 -3.15 13.32 -10.50
C ASN A 82 -4.55 12.80 -10.10
N VAL A 83 -4.77 11.50 -10.28
CA VAL A 83 -6.00 10.81 -9.87
C VAL A 83 -5.63 9.63 -8.97
N ILE A 84 -6.37 9.44 -7.90
CA ILE A 84 -6.29 8.21 -7.12
C ILE A 84 -7.34 7.26 -7.65
N VAL A 85 -6.92 6.04 -8.00
CA VAL A 85 -7.82 4.97 -8.40
C VAL A 85 -7.91 3.95 -7.28
N CYS A 86 -9.13 3.67 -6.84
CA CYS A 86 -9.43 2.57 -5.94
C CYS A 86 -10.14 1.46 -6.72
N ASN A 87 -9.73 0.22 -6.51
CA ASN A 87 -10.43 -0.94 -7.07
C ASN A 87 -10.32 -2.13 -6.13
N SER A 88 -11.09 -3.18 -6.42
CA SER A 88 -10.97 -4.51 -5.81
C SER A 88 -10.54 -5.52 -6.87
N MET A 89 -10.00 -6.66 -6.43
CA MET A 89 -9.72 -7.81 -7.28
C MET A 89 -10.25 -9.07 -6.60
N GLU A 90 -10.98 -9.90 -7.35
CA GLU A 90 -11.48 -11.20 -6.89
C GLU A 90 -11.08 -12.25 -7.92
N ASP A 91 -10.43 -13.33 -7.47
CA ASP A 91 -9.90 -14.41 -8.32
C ASP A 91 -9.06 -13.92 -9.52
N GLY A 92 -8.26 -12.87 -9.29
CA GLY A 92 -7.39 -12.28 -10.31
C GLY A 92 -8.10 -11.33 -11.29
N MET A 93 -9.41 -11.08 -11.11
CA MET A 93 -10.19 -10.20 -11.97
C MET A 93 -10.43 -8.85 -11.29
N TRP A 94 -10.09 -7.77 -11.98
CA TRP A 94 -10.36 -6.40 -11.51
C TRP A 94 -11.85 -6.08 -11.51
N GLY A 95 -12.31 -5.41 -10.46
CA GLY A 95 -13.65 -4.87 -10.35
C GLY A 95 -13.82 -3.50 -11.03
N THR A 96 -14.87 -2.77 -10.65
CA THR A 96 -15.13 -1.40 -11.11
C THR A 96 -14.22 -0.40 -10.40
N GLU A 97 -13.48 0.39 -11.17
CA GLU A 97 -12.64 1.47 -10.64
C GLU A 97 -13.48 2.63 -10.07
N GLU A 98 -13.08 3.13 -8.91
CA GLU A 98 -13.53 4.40 -8.34
C GLU A 98 -12.38 5.41 -8.41
N ARG A 99 -12.68 6.63 -8.85
CA ARG A 99 -11.67 7.67 -9.12
C ARG A 99 -11.88 8.86 -8.22
N GLU A 100 -10.82 9.27 -7.54
CA GLU A 100 -10.77 10.45 -6.69
C GLU A 100 -9.82 11.48 -7.32
N THR A 101 -10.34 12.66 -7.65
CA THR A 101 -9.60 13.71 -8.36
C THR A 101 -8.88 14.69 -7.44
N ASP A 102 -9.27 14.75 -6.17
CA ASP A 102 -8.53 15.51 -5.19
C ASP A 102 -7.31 14.68 -4.71
N PHE A 103 -6.12 15.18 -5.01
CA PHE A 103 -4.88 14.41 -5.05
C PHE A 103 -3.82 15.02 -4.13
N PRO A 104 -3.77 14.61 -2.84
CA PRO A 104 -2.91 15.20 -1.83
C PRO A 104 -1.49 14.60 -1.81
N PHE A 105 -0.97 14.24 -2.99
CA PHE A 105 0.35 13.64 -3.13
C PHE A 105 1.26 14.51 -3.98
N GLN A 106 2.52 14.59 -3.57
CA GLN A 106 3.55 15.34 -4.27
C GLN A 106 4.77 14.45 -4.50
N GLN A 107 5.30 14.48 -5.73
CA GLN A 107 6.51 13.74 -6.08
C GLN A 107 7.69 14.21 -5.23
N GLY A 108 8.48 13.27 -4.72
CA GLY A 108 9.62 13.57 -3.85
C GLY A 108 9.27 13.77 -2.36
N ASP A 109 8.00 13.86 -2.00
CA ASP A 109 7.58 14.10 -0.62
C ASP A 109 7.39 12.80 0.18
N LYS A 110 7.41 12.96 1.51
CA LYS A 110 7.05 11.89 2.44
C LYS A 110 5.55 11.90 2.65
N THR A 111 4.95 10.72 2.75
CA THR A 111 3.53 10.59 3.08
C THR A 111 3.29 9.39 3.99
N GLU A 112 2.11 9.39 4.60
CA GLU A 112 1.58 8.33 5.43
C GLU A 112 0.17 8.00 4.94
N ILE A 113 -0.09 6.70 4.79
CA ILE A 113 -1.38 6.15 4.38
C ILE A 113 -1.83 5.23 5.51
N CYS A 114 -3.00 5.48 6.10
CA CYS A 114 -3.64 4.59 7.07
C CYS A 114 -4.89 4.00 6.44
N ILE A 115 -4.93 2.67 6.37
CA ILE A 115 -6.06 1.90 5.84
C ILE A 115 -6.70 1.19 7.02
N SER A 116 -7.90 1.59 7.39
CA SER A 116 -8.78 0.86 8.33
C SER A 116 -9.96 0.28 7.57
N PHE A 117 -10.60 -0.74 8.14
CA PHE A 117 -11.76 -1.35 7.51
C PHE A 117 -12.72 -1.94 8.53
N ASP A 118 -13.97 -2.07 8.09
CA ASP A 118 -15.00 -2.86 8.74
C ASP A 118 -15.69 -3.81 7.74
N THR A 119 -16.82 -4.38 8.17
CA THR A 119 -17.58 -5.34 7.35
C THR A 119 -18.25 -4.72 6.12
N ALA A 120 -18.39 -3.40 6.08
CA ALA A 120 -19.06 -2.66 5.01
C ALA A 120 -18.07 -1.92 4.11
N GLU A 121 -17.06 -1.28 4.68
CA GLU A 121 -16.17 -0.37 3.96
C GLU A 121 -14.72 -0.34 4.47
N LEU A 122 -13.86 0.18 3.61
CA LEU A 122 -12.50 0.59 3.89
C LEU A 122 -12.43 2.10 3.93
N MET A 123 -11.61 2.60 4.85
CA MET A 123 -11.34 4.01 5.03
C MET A 123 -9.84 4.24 4.89
N VAL A 124 -9.45 5.03 3.89
CA VAL A 124 -8.07 5.39 3.60
C VAL A 124 -7.84 6.84 4.01
N LYS A 125 -7.02 7.04 5.03
CA LYS A 125 -6.56 8.36 5.48
C LYS A 125 -5.19 8.64 4.92
N VAL A 126 -5.04 9.81 4.32
CA VAL A 126 -3.78 10.29 3.74
C VAL A 126 -3.39 11.63 4.38
N ALA A 127 -2.19 12.12 4.06
CA ALA A 127 -1.74 13.42 4.56
C ALA A 127 -2.75 14.55 4.24
N GLY A 128 -2.92 15.49 5.16
CA GLY A 128 -3.83 16.63 5.01
C GLY A 128 -5.28 16.36 5.41
N ASP A 129 -5.52 15.39 6.31
CA ASP A 129 -6.85 14.99 6.82
C ASP A 129 -7.84 14.51 5.75
N LYS A 130 -7.36 14.25 4.53
CA LYS A 130 -8.20 13.65 3.48
C LYS A 130 -8.51 12.19 3.81
N GLU A 131 -9.78 11.86 3.63
CA GLU A 131 -10.33 10.53 3.82
C GLU A 131 -11.00 10.05 2.52
N ILE A 132 -10.75 8.81 2.15
CA ILE A 132 -11.37 8.14 1.00
C ILE A 132 -12.07 6.91 1.54
N VAL A 133 -13.35 6.75 1.21
CA VAL A 133 -14.16 5.59 1.59
C VAL A 133 -14.34 4.70 0.36
N PHE A 134 -14.12 3.40 0.52
CA PHE A 134 -14.24 2.42 -0.55
C PHE A 134 -14.97 1.16 -0.03
N PRO A 135 -15.94 0.59 -0.75
CA PRO A 135 -16.71 -0.55 -0.25
C PRO A 135 -15.85 -1.81 -0.05
N ASN A 136 -16.11 -2.56 1.04
CA ASN A 136 -15.54 -3.89 1.29
C ASN A 136 -16.26 -4.93 0.42
N ARG A 137 -15.99 -4.89 -0.89
CA ARG A 137 -16.68 -5.71 -1.91
C ARG A 137 -16.49 -7.22 -1.72
N LEU A 138 -15.37 -7.63 -1.10
CA LEU A 138 -15.04 -9.03 -0.83
C LEU A 138 -15.58 -9.52 0.53
N GLY A 139 -16.16 -8.63 1.36
CA GLY A 139 -16.67 -8.97 2.68
C GLY A 139 -15.62 -9.52 3.65
N LEU A 140 -14.34 -9.16 3.47
CA LEU A 140 -13.25 -9.67 4.29
C LEU A 140 -13.41 -9.24 5.75
N GLN A 141 -13.16 -10.17 6.68
CA GLN A 141 -13.15 -9.93 8.13
C GLN A 141 -11.72 -9.73 8.67
N ASN A 142 -10.73 -10.14 7.89
CA ASN A 142 -9.32 -10.02 8.19
C ASN A 142 -8.53 -9.76 6.89
N ILE A 143 -7.44 -9.00 7.01
CA ILE A 143 -6.46 -8.80 5.93
C ILE A 143 -5.22 -9.65 6.24
N GLU A 144 -4.82 -10.46 5.26
CA GLU A 144 -3.69 -11.41 5.36
C GLU A 144 -2.52 -11.01 4.45
N TYR A 145 -2.77 -10.10 3.52
CA TYR A 145 -1.86 -9.70 2.47
C TYR A 145 -1.75 -8.17 2.39
N LEU A 146 -0.52 -7.70 2.31
CA LEU A 146 -0.17 -6.32 1.96
C LEU A 146 0.92 -6.36 0.89
N SER A 147 0.77 -5.57 -0.16
CA SER A 147 1.92 -5.20 -1.00
C SER A 147 1.95 -3.72 -1.30
N VAL A 148 3.17 -3.22 -1.53
CA VAL A 148 3.41 -1.84 -1.97
C VAL A 148 4.32 -1.91 -3.18
N GLU A 149 3.89 -1.29 -4.26
CA GLU A 149 4.53 -1.37 -5.58
C GLU A 149 4.60 0.00 -6.26
N GLY A 150 5.44 0.10 -7.30
CA GLY A 150 5.67 1.33 -8.04
C GLY A 150 6.62 2.31 -7.34
N ASP A 151 6.43 3.59 -7.60
CA ASP A 151 7.39 4.66 -7.28
C ASP A 151 7.30 5.15 -5.81
N PHE A 152 7.30 4.20 -4.86
CA PHE A 152 7.16 4.46 -3.44
C PHE A 152 8.22 3.74 -2.59
N ALA A 153 9.11 4.51 -1.98
CA ALA A 153 10.14 3.99 -1.10
C ALA A 153 9.62 3.88 0.34
N ILE A 154 9.32 2.67 0.79
CA ILE A 154 8.80 2.38 2.12
C ILE A 154 9.85 2.72 3.20
N LYS A 155 9.37 3.30 4.29
CA LYS A 155 10.17 3.60 5.49
C LYS A 155 9.71 2.85 6.72
N ALA A 156 8.41 2.62 6.87
CA ALA A 156 7.87 1.83 7.95
C ALA A 156 6.47 1.33 7.61
N ILE A 157 6.12 0.16 8.15
CA ILE A 157 4.75 -0.35 8.19
C ILE A 157 4.39 -0.61 9.65
N LYS A 158 3.19 -0.21 10.06
CA LYS A 158 2.68 -0.45 11.40
C LYS A 158 1.25 -0.99 11.32
N PHE A 159 0.93 -1.90 12.23
CA PHE A 159 -0.39 -2.47 12.42
C PHE A 159 -0.87 -2.04 13.81
N SER A 160 -2.03 -1.43 13.93
CA SER A 160 -2.53 -0.86 15.20
C SER A 160 -4.03 -0.93 15.34
#